data_AF-A0A8T3YJK9-F1
#
_entry.id   AF-A0A8T3YJK9-F1
#
_cell.length_a   1.000
_cell.length_b   1.000
_cell.length_c   1.000
_cell.angle_alpha   90.00
_cell.angle_beta   90.00
_cell.angle_gamma   90.00
#
_symmetry.space_group_name_H-M   'P 1'
#
loop_
_entity.id
_entity.type
_entity.pdbx_description
1 polymer ?
#
loop_
_entity_poly.entity_id
_entity_poly.type
_entity_poly.pdbx_seq_one_letter_code
_entity_poly.pdbx_strand_id
1 'polypeptide(L)'
;ALSLHLQPTTWFTYEATNKSLDTGYVDDGKGGKATIRQKYVVDPLFLNDNLANATGASVVLISVPDAKLVYVQRSGQLSQYPLLYGVAAAGFMDQVKDVDARGNPNPFHTMARKTQAEMGITAKPEDFILRGVGRAMDDLHGEIWGELRTDLSVKQILATEKSDKYEQLAIKGVYFDPAYVAKIFKDCMSASDWKQRIGLWLDADEYVSIPAWVPAHFVATVESLIQEYGRDKVERAFRKELG
;
A
#
# COMPACT_ATOMS: atom_id res chain seq x y z
N ALA A 1 -18.09 -16.90 -3.04
CA ALA A 1 -17.13 -16.48 -4.07
C ALA A 1 -17.19 -14.97 -4.17
N LEU A 2 -16.04 -14.28 -4.21
CA LEU A 2 -15.98 -12.83 -4.46
C LEU A 2 -16.03 -12.60 -5.97
N SER A 3 -16.79 -11.60 -6.41
CA SER A 3 -16.82 -11.15 -7.80
C SER A 3 -16.47 -9.66 -7.85
N LEU A 4 -15.50 -9.31 -8.70
CA LEU A 4 -15.02 -7.94 -8.88
C LEU A 4 -15.45 -7.45 -10.27
N HIS A 5 -16.11 -6.29 -10.30
CA HIS A 5 -16.51 -5.63 -11.54
C HIS A 5 -15.57 -4.45 -11.77
N LEU A 6 -14.55 -4.67 -12.60
CA LEU A 6 -13.52 -3.67 -12.91
C LEU A 6 -13.75 -3.08 -14.30
N GLN A 7 -13.58 -1.77 -14.43
CA GLN A 7 -13.66 -1.06 -15.71
C GLN A 7 -12.36 -0.31 -15.99
N PRO A 8 -11.98 -0.15 -17.27
CA PRO A 8 -10.78 0.57 -17.64
C PRO A 8 -10.91 2.06 -17.31
N THR A 9 -9.82 2.64 -16.81
CA THR A 9 -9.63 4.08 -16.65
C THR A 9 -8.23 4.47 -17.11
N THR A 10 -7.92 5.76 -17.15
CA THR A 10 -6.60 6.25 -17.58
C THR A 10 -5.88 7.01 -16.49
N TRP A 11 -4.55 7.07 -16.58
CA TRP A 11 -3.74 7.92 -15.72
C TRP A 11 -4.18 9.39 -15.78
N PHE A 12 -4.53 9.89 -16.97
CA PHE A 12 -5.02 11.26 -17.14
C PHE A 12 -6.33 11.49 -16.37
N THR A 13 -7.29 10.56 -16.47
CA THR A 13 -8.55 10.63 -15.72
C THR A 13 -8.31 10.59 -14.21
N TYR A 14 -7.37 9.75 -13.76
CA TYR A 14 -6.98 9.65 -12.35
C TYR A 14 -6.39 10.96 -11.80
N GLU A 15 -5.46 11.58 -12.53
CA GLU A 15 -4.88 12.88 -12.16
C GLU A 15 -5.96 13.97 -12.09
N ALA A 16 -6.88 13.99 -13.05
CA ALA A 16 -7.96 14.97 -13.13
C ALA A 16 -9.07 14.79 -12.09
N THR A 17 -9.19 13.60 -11.48
CA THR A 17 -10.26 13.26 -10.53
C THR A 17 -9.70 12.92 -9.14
N ASN A 18 -9.28 11.69 -8.90
CA ASN A 18 -8.76 11.19 -7.62
C ASN A 18 -7.60 12.03 -7.06
N LYS A 19 -6.62 12.40 -7.88
CA LYS A 19 -5.47 13.18 -7.38
C LYS A 19 -5.80 14.65 -7.15
N SER A 20 -6.79 15.17 -7.88
CA SER A 20 -7.30 16.53 -7.74
C SER A 20 -8.45 16.63 -6.73
N LEU A 21 -8.74 15.54 -6.01
CA LEU A 21 -9.97 15.33 -5.25
C LEU A 21 -10.28 16.45 -4.25
N ASP A 22 -9.25 16.92 -3.55
CA ASP A 22 -9.34 17.96 -2.52
C ASP A 22 -8.85 19.34 -3.00
N THR A 23 -8.64 19.50 -4.30
CA THR A 23 -8.29 20.80 -4.85
C THR A 23 -9.54 21.58 -5.27
N GLY A 24 -9.62 22.84 -4.83
CA GLY A 24 -10.77 23.71 -5.10
C GLY A 24 -10.80 24.18 -6.54
N TYR A 25 -11.51 23.44 -7.40
CA TYR A 25 -11.62 23.73 -8.83
C TYR A 25 -13.05 23.85 -9.35
N VAL A 26 -14.05 23.38 -8.59
CA VAL A 26 -15.40 23.26 -9.10
C VAL A 26 -16.25 24.43 -8.61
N ASP A 27 -16.98 25.11 -9.51
CA ASP A 27 -17.94 26.14 -9.10
C ASP A 27 -18.99 25.55 -8.15
N ASP A 28 -19.14 26.18 -6.99
CA ASP A 28 -20.10 25.79 -5.95
C ASP A 28 -21.52 26.33 -6.20
N GLY A 29 -21.72 27.08 -7.29
CA GLY A 29 -23.00 27.71 -7.65
C GLY A 29 -23.35 28.94 -6.80
N LYS A 30 -22.44 29.38 -5.92
CA LYS A 30 -22.55 30.54 -5.03
C LYS A 30 -21.41 31.54 -5.23
N GLY A 31 -20.61 31.38 -6.28
CA GLY A 31 -19.44 32.22 -6.58
C GLY A 31 -18.16 31.81 -5.83
N GLY A 32 -18.15 30.64 -5.19
CA GLY A 32 -16.99 30.01 -4.56
C GLY A 32 -16.47 28.79 -5.33
N LYS A 33 -15.38 28.19 -4.82
CA LYS A 33 -14.83 26.94 -5.35
C LYS A 33 -15.02 25.80 -4.35
N ALA A 34 -15.71 24.75 -4.75
CA ALA A 34 -15.79 23.46 -4.08
C ALA A 34 -14.72 22.50 -4.62
N THR A 35 -14.37 21.50 -3.82
CA THR A 35 -13.54 20.36 -4.24
C THR A 35 -14.41 19.28 -4.91
N ILE A 36 -13.78 18.35 -5.62
CA ILE A 36 -14.48 17.18 -6.18
C ILE A 36 -15.11 16.36 -5.05
N ARG A 37 -14.38 16.17 -3.94
CA ARG A 37 -14.88 15.44 -2.76
C ARG A 37 -16.17 16.04 -2.24
N GLN A 38 -16.20 17.35 -2.04
CA GLN A 38 -17.36 18.06 -1.50
C GLN A 38 -18.59 17.98 -2.40
N LYS A 39 -18.39 17.97 -3.73
CA LYS A 39 -19.49 18.05 -4.69
C LYS A 39 -20.04 16.69 -5.12
N TYR A 40 -19.18 15.69 -5.28
CA TYR A 40 -19.53 14.42 -5.91
C TYR A 40 -19.42 13.21 -4.98
N VAL A 41 -18.64 13.28 -3.89
CA VAL A 41 -18.47 12.16 -2.96
C VAL A 41 -19.42 12.30 -1.78
N VAL A 42 -20.63 11.75 -1.96
CA VAL A 42 -21.65 11.72 -0.89
C VAL A 42 -21.34 10.64 0.14
N ASP A 43 -20.87 9.48 -0.32
CA ASP A 43 -20.43 8.35 0.51
C ASP A 43 -19.08 7.83 -0.02
N PRO A 44 -17.99 7.89 0.77
CA PRO A 44 -16.69 7.40 0.35
C PRO A 44 -16.66 5.88 0.12
N LEU A 45 -17.68 5.11 0.51
CA LEU A 45 -17.77 3.68 0.21
C LEU A 45 -18.47 3.40 -1.13
N PHE A 46 -19.06 4.42 -1.76
CA PHE A 46 -19.73 4.29 -3.04
C PHE A 46 -18.75 4.54 -4.20
N LEU A 47 -18.56 3.55 -5.08
CA LEU A 47 -17.60 3.60 -6.19
C LEU A 47 -18.14 4.25 -7.47
N ASN A 48 -19.43 4.59 -7.52
CA ASN A 48 -20.03 5.31 -8.65
C ASN A 48 -20.12 6.81 -8.35
N ASP A 49 -18.95 7.42 -8.08
CA ASP A 49 -18.79 8.77 -7.56
C ASP A 49 -18.06 9.72 -8.54
N ASN A 50 -18.09 9.39 -9.83
CA ASN A 50 -17.46 10.14 -10.93
C ASN A 50 -15.93 10.25 -10.84
N LEU A 51 -15.28 9.45 -9.99
CA LEU A 51 -13.83 9.35 -9.94
C LEU A 51 -13.32 8.30 -10.93
N ALA A 52 -12.05 8.42 -11.31
CA ALA A 52 -11.40 7.42 -12.17
C ALA A 52 -11.38 6.03 -11.52
N ASN A 53 -11.27 5.99 -10.18
CA ASN A 53 -11.24 4.76 -9.38
C ASN A 53 -10.25 3.72 -9.92
N ALA A 54 -9.06 4.20 -10.31
CA ALA A 54 -7.95 3.34 -10.69
C ALA A 54 -7.66 2.35 -9.55
N THR A 55 -7.60 1.06 -9.87
CA THR A 55 -7.44 0.04 -8.83
C THR A 55 -5.95 -0.25 -8.60
N GLY A 56 -5.51 -0.06 -7.36
CA GLY A 56 -4.20 -0.45 -6.87
C GLY A 56 -4.19 -1.88 -6.34
N ALA A 57 -3.03 -2.51 -6.41
CA ALA A 57 -2.77 -3.80 -5.80
C ALA A 57 -1.52 -3.75 -4.91
N SER A 58 -1.65 -4.25 -3.69
CA SER A 58 -0.61 -4.25 -2.64
C SER A 58 -0.26 -5.66 -2.18
N VAL A 59 1.03 -5.90 -1.91
CA VAL A 59 1.55 -7.21 -1.48
C VAL A 59 2.20 -7.14 -0.11
N VAL A 60 1.54 -7.72 0.89
CA VAL A 60 2.16 -8.03 2.18
C VAL A 60 3.05 -9.26 1.99
N LEU A 61 4.37 -9.07 2.07
CA LEU A 61 5.34 -10.15 1.90
C LEU A 61 5.85 -10.64 3.25
N ILE A 62 5.76 -11.95 3.49
CA ILE A 62 6.25 -12.60 4.70
C ILE A 62 7.35 -13.59 4.33
N SER A 63 8.54 -13.38 4.90
CA SER A 63 9.60 -14.38 4.91
C SER A 63 9.26 -15.44 5.96
N VAL A 64 8.93 -16.65 5.49
CA VAL A 64 8.66 -17.80 6.35
C VAL A 64 9.88 -18.18 7.22
N PRO A 65 11.11 -18.33 6.68
CA PRO A 65 12.23 -18.78 7.48
C PRO A 65 12.63 -17.80 8.60
N ASP A 66 12.39 -16.50 8.42
CA ASP A 66 12.71 -15.48 9.42
C ASP A 66 11.51 -15.10 10.31
N ALA A 67 10.29 -15.55 9.96
CA ALA A 67 9.03 -15.06 10.52
C ALA A 67 8.92 -13.53 10.47
N LYS A 68 9.32 -12.94 9.35
CA LYS A 68 9.40 -11.48 9.18
C LYS A 68 8.49 -10.96 8.07
N LEU A 69 7.80 -9.87 8.37
CA LEU A 69 7.18 -8.98 7.40
C LEU A 69 8.28 -8.19 6.69
N VAL A 70 8.21 -8.13 5.36
CA VAL A 70 9.06 -7.28 4.54
C VAL A 70 8.29 -6.01 4.16
N TYR A 71 8.92 -4.86 4.37
CA TYR A 71 8.39 -3.56 3.98
C TYR A 71 9.48 -2.73 3.31
N VAL A 72 9.06 -1.71 2.55
CA VAL A 72 9.97 -0.81 1.84
C VAL A 72 9.85 0.59 2.34
N GLN A 73 10.96 1.33 2.30
CA GLN A 73 10.96 2.78 2.34
C GLN A 73 10.95 3.30 0.91
N ARG A 74 9.99 4.15 0.59
CA ARG A 74 9.86 4.75 -0.73
C ARG A 74 10.94 5.81 -0.96
N SER A 75 11.36 5.98 -2.20
CA SER A 75 12.30 7.02 -2.60
C SER A 75 11.71 8.42 -2.35
N GLY A 76 12.57 9.38 -1.99
CA GLY A 76 12.18 10.79 -1.86
C GLY A 76 11.91 11.49 -3.18
N GLN A 77 12.19 10.83 -4.30
CA GLN A 77 11.96 11.35 -5.66
C GLN A 77 10.54 11.08 -6.17
N LEU A 78 9.75 10.28 -5.44
CA LEU A 78 8.39 9.93 -5.86
C LEU A 78 7.43 11.10 -5.67
N SER A 79 6.52 11.26 -6.62
CA SER A 79 5.44 12.24 -6.55
C SER A 79 4.37 11.86 -5.52
N GLN A 80 4.21 10.56 -5.24
CA GLN A 80 3.23 10.03 -4.30
C GLN A 80 3.93 9.29 -3.15
N TYR A 81 3.66 9.76 -1.93
CA TYR A 81 4.20 9.25 -0.67
C TYR A 81 5.74 9.17 -0.64
N PRO A 82 6.47 10.27 -0.93
CA PRO A 82 7.92 10.27 -0.85
C PRO A 82 8.38 9.93 0.58
N LEU A 83 9.44 9.12 0.69
CA LEU A 83 10.08 8.71 1.95
C LEU A 83 9.20 7.85 2.90
N LEU A 84 7.92 7.63 2.59
CA LEU A 84 7.03 6.84 3.43
C LEU A 84 7.36 5.35 3.37
N TYR A 85 7.07 4.63 4.45
CA TYR A 85 7.10 3.17 4.44
C TYR A 85 5.84 2.58 3.82
N GLY A 86 5.97 1.43 3.18
CA GLY A 86 4.87 0.72 2.54
C GLY A 86 5.10 -0.78 2.52
N VAL A 87 4.10 -1.52 2.01
CA VAL A 87 4.23 -2.95 1.77
C VAL A 87 5.37 -3.26 0.79
N ALA A 88 5.75 -4.54 0.68
CA ALA A 88 6.90 -4.97 -0.11
C ALA A 88 6.80 -4.62 -1.60
N ALA A 89 5.61 -4.74 -2.18
CA ALA A 89 5.36 -4.35 -3.57
C ALA A 89 3.96 -3.77 -3.71
N ALA A 90 3.83 -2.71 -4.51
CA ALA A 90 2.53 -2.10 -4.76
C ALA A 90 2.45 -1.38 -6.10
N GLY A 91 1.25 -1.31 -6.67
CA GLY A 91 0.96 -0.34 -7.71
C GLY A 91 -0.33 -0.61 -8.48
N PHE A 92 -0.62 0.26 -9.44
CA PHE A 92 -1.85 0.21 -10.21
C PHE A 92 -1.88 -0.93 -11.23
N MET A 93 -3.09 -1.43 -11.46
CA MET A 93 -3.36 -2.43 -12.49
C MET A 93 -3.13 -1.86 -13.90
N ASP A 94 -2.45 -2.64 -14.73
CA ASP A 94 -2.20 -2.36 -16.16
C ASP A 94 -3.19 -3.16 -17.01
N GLN A 95 -3.94 -2.47 -17.87
CA GLN A 95 -5.02 -3.04 -18.68
C GLN A 95 -4.57 -4.13 -19.65
N VAL A 96 -3.29 -4.14 -20.05
CA VAL A 96 -2.75 -5.08 -21.03
C VAL A 96 -2.00 -6.21 -20.32
N LYS A 97 -1.27 -5.89 -19.25
CA LYS A 97 -0.38 -6.86 -18.59
C LYS A 97 -1.06 -7.66 -17.48
N ASP A 98 -2.09 -7.10 -16.85
CA ASP A 98 -2.68 -7.65 -15.64
C ASP A 98 -4.06 -8.27 -15.92
N VAL A 99 -4.10 -9.17 -16.89
CA VAL A 99 -5.30 -9.88 -17.34
C VAL A 99 -5.13 -11.40 -17.26
N ASP A 100 -6.23 -12.11 -17.01
CA ASP A 100 -6.28 -13.56 -17.04
C ASP A 100 -6.23 -14.13 -18.48
N ALA A 101 -6.24 -15.46 -18.61
CA ALA A 101 -6.22 -16.14 -19.91
C ALA A 101 -7.44 -15.84 -20.81
N ARG A 102 -8.50 -15.21 -20.27
CA ARG A 102 -9.71 -14.79 -20.98
C ARG A 102 -9.72 -13.28 -21.24
N GLY A 103 -8.67 -12.55 -20.84
CA GLY A 103 -8.58 -11.10 -20.97
C GLY A 103 -9.32 -10.31 -19.89
N ASN A 104 -9.77 -10.95 -18.80
CA ASN A 104 -10.39 -10.23 -17.69
C ASN A 104 -9.32 -9.63 -16.78
N PRO A 105 -9.49 -8.40 -16.26
CA PRO A 105 -8.57 -7.81 -15.30
C PRO A 105 -8.41 -8.71 -14.06
N ASN A 106 -7.17 -8.92 -13.64
CA ASN A 106 -6.85 -9.79 -12.50
C ASN A 106 -5.77 -9.16 -11.61
N PRO A 107 -6.10 -8.74 -10.37
CA PRO A 107 -5.17 -8.05 -9.48
C PRO A 107 -3.99 -8.93 -9.05
N PHE A 108 -4.12 -10.26 -9.08
CA PHE A 108 -3.03 -11.16 -8.73
C PHE A 108 -1.91 -11.15 -9.78
N HIS A 109 -2.21 -10.83 -11.04
CA HIS A 109 -1.17 -10.60 -12.05
C HIS A 109 -0.40 -9.31 -11.75
N THR A 110 -1.08 -8.24 -11.30
CA THR A 110 -0.42 -7.02 -10.82
C THR A 110 0.51 -7.32 -9.65
N MET A 111 0.03 -8.09 -8.66
CA MET A 111 0.82 -8.49 -7.49
C MET A 111 2.06 -9.29 -7.89
N ALA A 112 1.92 -10.28 -8.78
CA ALA A 112 3.05 -11.06 -9.31
C ALA A 112 4.07 -10.18 -10.03
N ARG A 113 3.61 -9.33 -10.96
CA ARG A 113 4.46 -8.41 -11.73
C ARG A 113 5.19 -7.43 -10.83
N LYS A 114 4.51 -6.83 -9.86
CA LYS A 114 5.09 -5.87 -8.92
C LYS A 114 6.08 -6.55 -7.98
N THR A 115 5.74 -7.72 -7.45
CA THR A 115 6.67 -8.51 -6.62
C THR A 115 7.96 -8.84 -7.39
N GLN A 116 7.86 -9.26 -8.65
CA GLN A 116 9.05 -9.50 -9.46
C GLN A 116 9.86 -8.23 -9.71
N ALA A 117 9.20 -7.11 -10.03
CA ALA A 117 9.89 -5.87 -10.36
C ALA A 117 10.60 -5.23 -9.16
N GLU A 118 9.92 -5.25 -8.01
CA GLU A 118 10.31 -4.53 -6.80
C GLU A 118 11.14 -5.40 -5.85
N MET A 119 10.80 -6.69 -5.72
CA MET A 119 11.50 -7.61 -4.82
C MET A 119 12.43 -8.59 -5.55
N GLY A 120 12.39 -8.66 -6.88
CA GLY A 120 13.14 -9.66 -7.65
C GLY A 120 12.65 -11.10 -7.44
N ILE A 121 11.47 -11.28 -6.83
CA ILE A 121 10.91 -12.59 -6.50
C ILE A 121 9.91 -12.99 -7.57
N THR A 122 10.14 -14.15 -8.19
CA THR A 122 9.18 -14.74 -9.13
C THR A 122 8.05 -15.40 -8.35
N ALA A 123 6.84 -14.89 -8.52
CA ALA A 123 5.61 -15.46 -7.99
C ALA A 123 4.56 -15.54 -9.10
N LYS A 124 3.64 -16.50 -8.99
CA LYS A 124 2.50 -16.65 -9.87
C LYS A 124 1.24 -16.09 -9.22
N PRO A 125 0.21 -15.71 -10.00
CA PRO A 125 -1.06 -15.22 -9.47
C PRO A 125 -1.67 -16.13 -8.38
N GLU A 126 -1.56 -17.45 -8.54
CA GLU A 126 -2.08 -18.45 -7.59
C GLU A 126 -1.31 -18.54 -6.25
N ASP A 127 -0.12 -17.93 -6.16
CA ASP A 127 0.69 -17.94 -4.93
C ASP A 127 0.20 -16.89 -3.91
N PHE A 128 -0.66 -15.95 -4.34
CA PHE A 128 -1.16 -14.86 -3.51
C PHE A 128 -2.48 -15.22 -2.83
N ILE A 129 -2.58 -14.91 -1.54
CA ILE A 129 -3.82 -15.02 -0.78
C ILE A 129 -4.49 -13.64 -0.73
N LEU A 130 -5.73 -13.53 -1.23
CA LEU A 130 -6.50 -12.29 -1.07
C LEU A 130 -6.77 -12.03 0.41
N ARG A 131 -6.36 -10.87 0.89
CA ARG A 131 -6.57 -10.45 2.28
C ARG A 131 -7.70 -9.44 2.39
N GLY A 132 -7.88 -8.56 1.41
CA GLY A 132 -8.99 -7.63 1.44
C GLY A 132 -9.08 -6.72 0.23
N VAL A 133 -10.18 -5.97 0.20
CA VAL A 133 -10.47 -4.92 -0.77
C VAL A 133 -10.99 -3.73 0.01
N GLY A 134 -10.56 -2.54 -0.37
CA GLY A 134 -10.94 -1.31 0.30
C GLY A 134 -10.67 -0.11 -0.57
N ARG A 135 -10.57 1.04 0.09
CA ARG A 135 -10.38 2.34 -0.57
C ARG A 135 -9.34 3.15 0.19
N ALA A 136 -8.37 3.72 -0.53
CA ALA A 136 -7.44 4.67 0.06
C ALA A 136 -8.19 5.97 0.35
N MET A 137 -8.23 6.42 1.60
CA MET A 137 -9.13 7.53 1.99
C MET A 137 -8.66 8.91 1.51
N ASP A 138 -7.36 9.03 1.24
CA ASP A 138 -6.69 10.27 0.87
C ASP A 138 -6.98 10.68 -0.58
N ASP A 139 -7.00 9.76 -1.53
CA ASP A 139 -7.32 10.04 -2.94
C ASP A 139 -8.50 9.20 -3.47
N LEU A 140 -9.10 8.38 -2.61
CA LEU A 140 -10.29 7.58 -2.90
C LEU A 140 -10.12 6.56 -4.03
N HIS A 141 -8.90 6.10 -4.31
CA HIS A 141 -8.70 4.98 -5.24
C HIS A 141 -9.05 3.63 -4.58
N GLY A 142 -9.49 2.66 -5.39
CA GLY A 142 -9.78 1.30 -4.90
C GLY A 142 -8.48 0.52 -4.69
N GLU A 143 -8.33 -0.19 -3.59
CA GLU A 143 -7.13 -0.94 -3.26
C GLU A 143 -7.47 -2.41 -2.99
N ILE A 144 -6.71 -3.31 -3.60
CA ILE A 144 -6.80 -4.76 -3.38
C ILE A 144 -5.49 -5.23 -2.80
N TRP A 145 -5.50 -5.82 -1.60
CA TRP A 145 -4.27 -6.32 -0.99
C TRP A 145 -4.28 -7.83 -0.83
N GLY A 146 -3.14 -8.42 -1.14
CA GLY A 146 -2.86 -9.83 -0.99
C GLY A 146 -1.62 -10.07 -0.13
N GLU A 147 -1.47 -11.31 0.29
CA GLU A 147 -0.31 -11.78 1.03
C GLU A 147 0.45 -12.82 0.20
N LEU A 148 1.78 -12.68 0.18
CA LEU A 148 2.69 -13.68 -0.35
C LEU A 148 3.59 -14.17 0.77
N ARG A 149 3.72 -15.50 0.88
CA ARG A 149 4.68 -16.14 1.79
C ARG A 149 5.80 -16.74 0.96
N THR A 150 7.04 -16.33 1.25
CA THR A 150 8.23 -16.82 0.55
C THR A 150 9.10 -17.68 1.48
N ASP A 151 9.73 -18.68 0.89
CA ASP A 151 10.77 -19.52 1.50
C ASP A 151 12.14 -18.82 1.56
N LEU A 152 12.27 -17.63 0.97
CA LEU A 152 13.47 -16.81 1.05
C LEU A 152 13.56 -16.10 2.41
N SER A 153 14.76 -16.11 3.00
CA SER A 153 15.10 -15.22 4.11
C SER A 153 15.15 -13.76 3.63
N VAL A 154 14.94 -12.81 4.55
CA VAL A 154 15.10 -11.38 4.31
C VAL A 154 16.47 -11.08 3.70
N LYS A 155 17.53 -11.76 4.15
CA LYS A 155 18.88 -11.61 3.58
C LYS A 155 18.91 -11.99 2.10
N GLN A 156 18.26 -13.09 1.72
CA GLN A 156 18.17 -13.51 0.32
C GLN A 156 17.34 -12.53 -0.51
N ILE A 157 16.22 -12.04 0.02
CA ILE A 157 15.37 -11.02 -0.63
C ILE A 157 16.18 -9.73 -0.89
N LEU A 158 17.01 -9.30 0.06
CA LEU A 158 17.87 -8.13 -0.14
C LEU A 158 18.91 -8.36 -1.25
N ALA A 159 19.40 -9.58 -1.40
CA ALA A 159 20.40 -9.95 -2.39
C ALA A 159 19.85 -10.18 -3.81
N THR A 160 18.53 -10.23 -4.01
CA THR A 160 17.94 -10.39 -5.35
C THR A 160 18.20 -9.17 -6.23
N GLU A 161 18.36 -9.41 -7.53
CA GLU A 161 18.40 -8.34 -8.51
C GLU A 161 16.98 -7.80 -8.76
N LYS A 162 16.82 -6.49 -8.59
CA LYS A 162 15.55 -5.77 -8.69
C LYS A 162 15.59 -4.90 -9.93
N SER A 163 14.52 -4.89 -10.72
CA SER A 163 14.45 -4.03 -11.91
C SER A 163 14.11 -2.59 -11.54
N ASP A 164 13.37 -2.39 -10.45
CA ASP A 164 12.94 -1.06 -10.01
C ASP A 164 13.80 -0.53 -8.84
N LYS A 165 15.01 -0.09 -9.19
CA LYS A 165 15.97 0.46 -8.20
C LYS A 165 15.68 1.92 -7.84
N TYR A 166 14.73 2.57 -8.53
CA TYR A 166 14.46 4.00 -8.37
C TYR A 166 13.32 4.27 -7.38
N GLU A 167 12.34 3.37 -7.29
CA GLU A 167 11.18 3.56 -6.42
C GLU A 167 11.48 3.33 -4.93
N GLN A 168 12.54 2.59 -4.60
CA GLN A 168 12.81 2.13 -3.23
C GLN A 168 14.13 2.64 -2.69
N LEU A 169 14.08 3.29 -1.52
CA LEU A 169 15.27 3.75 -0.79
C LEU A 169 15.87 2.63 0.06
N ALA A 170 15.04 1.81 0.70
CA ALA A 170 15.47 0.72 1.56
C ALA A 170 14.41 -0.38 1.64
N ILE A 171 14.83 -1.61 1.91
CA ILE A 171 13.96 -2.75 2.23
C ILE A 171 14.35 -3.24 3.61
N LYS A 172 13.36 -3.54 4.44
CA LYS A 172 13.57 -3.96 5.83
C LYS A 172 12.67 -5.15 6.15
N GLY A 173 13.16 -6.02 7.03
CA GLY A 173 12.40 -7.12 7.60
C GLY A 173 12.16 -6.89 9.10
N VAL A 174 10.92 -6.99 9.54
CA VAL A 174 10.53 -6.88 10.96
C VAL A 174 9.69 -8.08 11.37
N TYR A 175 9.69 -8.43 12.65
CA TYR A 175 8.91 -9.57 13.12
C TYR A 175 7.44 -9.41 12.74
N PHE A 176 6.88 -10.46 12.12
CA PHE A 176 5.45 -10.50 11.81
C PHE A 176 4.67 -10.90 13.08
N ASP A 177 4.61 -9.97 14.02
CA ASP A 177 3.96 -10.12 15.32
C ASP A 177 3.13 -8.85 15.65
N PRO A 178 1.91 -8.98 16.21
CA PRO A 178 1.06 -7.83 16.47
C PRO A 178 1.67 -6.79 17.43
N ALA A 179 2.40 -7.20 18.47
CA ALA A 179 2.99 -6.27 19.41
C ALA A 179 4.18 -5.53 18.80
N TYR A 180 5.01 -6.24 18.02
CA TYR A 180 6.13 -5.62 17.32
C TYR A 180 5.65 -4.61 16.28
N VAL A 181 4.65 -4.97 15.46
CA VAL A 181 4.07 -4.07 14.45
C VAL A 181 3.33 -2.89 15.09
N ALA A 182 2.61 -3.09 16.20
CA ALA A 182 1.98 -2.00 16.93
C ALA A 182 3.00 -0.98 17.45
N LYS A 183 4.14 -1.45 17.97
CA LYS A 183 5.25 -0.58 18.41
C LYS A 183 5.81 0.24 17.25
N ILE A 184 6.07 -0.40 16.11
CA ILE A 184 6.49 0.29 14.89
C ILE A 184 5.53 1.42 14.55
N PHE A 185 4.23 1.15 14.63
CA PHE A 185 3.20 2.12 14.26
C PHE A 185 3.08 3.29 15.24
N LYS A 186 3.22 3.04 16.53
CA LYS A 186 3.30 4.10 17.55
C LYS A 186 4.45 5.07 17.25
N ASP A 187 5.62 4.52 16.93
CA ASP A 187 6.79 5.31 16.60
C ASP A 187 6.52 6.18 15.35
N CYS A 188 5.78 5.65 14.36
CA CYS A 188 5.31 6.41 13.18
C CYS A 188 4.37 7.57 13.52
N MET A 189 3.39 7.37 14.40
CA MET A 189 2.41 8.40 14.76
C MET A 189 3.01 9.54 15.58
N SER A 190 3.99 9.24 16.45
CA SER A 190 4.65 10.23 17.30
C SER A 190 5.55 11.21 16.53
N ALA A 191 5.92 10.88 15.29
CA ALA A 191 6.78 11.67 14.42
C ALA A 191 6.03 12.72 13.57
N SER A 192 4.79 13.07 13.92
CA SER A 192 3.83 13.85 13.11
C SER A 192 4.18 15.33 12.82
N ASP A 193 5.43 15.76 12.91
CA ASP A 193 5.93 17.01 12.32
C ASP A 193 6.33 16.79 10.84
N TRP A 194 5.40 16.25 10.05
CA TRP A 194 5.58 15.86 8.63
C TRP A 194 6.01 17.02 7.70
N LYS A 195 6.01 18.27 8.19
CA LYS A 195 6.46 19.46 7.44
C LYS A 195 7.97 19.69 7.48
N GLN A 196 8.75 18.93 8.26
CA GLN A 196 10.20 19.07 8.32
C GLN A 196 10.88 17.70 8.36
N ARG A 197 11.46 17.26 7.23
CA ARG A 197 12.85 16.76 7.12
C ARG A 197 13.03 15.83 5.91
N ILE A 198 13.78 16.35 4.95
CA ILE A 198 14.62 15.59 4.02
C ILE A 198 15.97 15.44 4.71
N GLY A 199 16.49 14.21 4.86
CA GLY A 199 17.86 14.00 5.35
C GLY A 199 18.19 12.55 5.77
N LEU A 200 18.79 11.81 4.83
CA LEU A 200 19.83 10.77 4.95
C LEU A 200 19.91 9.97 6.25
N TRP A 201 19.67 8.64 6.26
CA TRP A 201 20.40 7.71 7.16
C TRP A 201 20.49 6.29 6.59
N LEU A 202 21.73 5.80 6.47
CA LEU A 202 22.12 4.38 6.40
C LEU A 202 23.07 4.10 7.59
N ASP A 203 23.00 2.84 8.04
CA ASP A 203 23.88 2.05 8.91
C ASP A 203 23.72 1.96 10.44
N ALA A 204 23.66 0.68 10.83
CA ALA A 204 24.12 -0.06 12.01
C ALA A 204 23.63 0.33 13.42
N ASP A 205 22.95 -0.65 14.02
CA ASP A 205 22.80 -0.90 15.45
C ASP A 205 22.08 0.16 16.30
N GLU A 206 20.85 -0.21 16.69
CA GLU A 206 20.01 0.39 17.71
C GLU A 206 19.35 1.75 17.38
N TYR A 207 18.06 1.82 17.74
CA TYR A 207 17.12 2.95 17.58
C TYR A 207 16.62 3.21 16.15
N VAL A 208 15.64 2.39 15.73
CA VAL A 208 14.85 2.65 14.52
C VAL A 208 13.78 3.69 14.85
N SER A 209 14.05 4.97 14.58
CA SER A 209 12.96 5.94 14.38
C SER A 209 12.24 5.56 13.08
N ILE A 210 10.96 5.23 13.12
CA ILE A 210 10.21 4.83 11.92
C ILE A 210 9.29 6.00 11.52
N PRO A 211 9.65 6.85 10.55
CA PRO A 211 8.75 7.91 10.08
C PRO A 211 7.70 7.40 9.07
N ALA A 212 6.43 7.75 9.29
CA ALA A 212 5.28 7.81 8.35
C ALA A 212 5.08 6.67 7.32
N TRP A 213 3.93 5.98 7.40
CA TRP A 213 3.50 4.90 6.50
C TRP A 213 2.48 5.38 5.46
N VAL A 214 2.45 4.70 4.30
CA VAL A 214 1.35 4.81 3.34
C VAL A 214 0.07 4.26 3.99
N PRO A 215 -1.03 5.04 4.09
CA PRO A 215 -2.22 4.64 4.85
C PRO A 215 -2.85 3.31 4.39
N ALA A 216 -3.01 3.11 3.08
CA ALA A 216 -3.59 1.87 2.55
C ALA A 216 -2.72 0.64 2.84
N HIS A 217 -1.39 0.79 2.78
CA HIS A 217 -0.43 -0.28 3.07
C HIS A 217 -0.41 -0.67 4.54
N PHE A 218 -0.68 0.28 5.44
CA PHE A 218 -0.88 0.01 6.85
C PHE A 218 -2.09 -0.90 7.08
N VAL A 219 -3.25 -0.56 6.47
CA VAL A 219 -4.46 -1.38 6.58
C VAL A 219 -4.20 -2.80 6.07
N ALA A 220 -3.53 -2.94 4.93
CA ALA A 220 -3.16 -4.25 4.39
C ALA A 220 -2.35 -5.09 5.40
N THR A 221 -1.38 -4.48 6.07
CA THR A 221 -0.54 -5.14 7.08
C THR A 221 -1.35 -5.57 8.31
N VAL A 222 -2.21 -4.69 8.82
CA VAL A 222 -3.07 -4.98 9.99
C VAL A 222 -4.05 -6.11 9.67
N GLU A 223 -4.68 -6.10 8.50
CA GLU A 223 -5.60 -7.16 8.09
C GLU A 223 -4.89 -8.52 7.95
N SER A 224 -3.66 -8.55 7.42
CA SER A 224 -2.83 -9.77 7.44
C SER A 224 -2.57 -10.28 8.86
N LEU A 225 -2.27 -9.40 9.81
CA LEU A 225 -2.11 -9.78 11.23
C LEU A 225 -3.41 -10.30 11.83
N ILE A 226 -4.55 -9.67 11.53
CA ILE A 226 -5.87 -10.08 12.05
C ILE A 226 -6.22 -11.48 11.57
N GLN A 227 -5.90 -11.80 10.31
CA GLN A 227 -6.16 -13.12 9.76
C GLN A 227 -5.25 -14.21 10.35
N GLU A 228 -3.99 -13.88 10.68
CA GLU A 228 -3.05 -14.82 11.31
C GLU A 228 -3.34 -15.04 12.80
N TYR A 229 -3.60 -13.95 13.53
CA TYR A 229 -3.57 -13.94 14.99
C TYR A 229 -4.93 -13.71 15.65
N GLY A 230 -5.96 -13.42 14.86
CA GLY A 230 -7.29 -13.06 15.33
C GLY A 230 -7.40 -11.58 15.74
N ARG A 231 -8.55 -10.98 15.41
CA ARG A 231 -8.85 -9.55 15.66
C ARG A 231 -8.58 -9.12 17.10
N ASP A 232 -9.07 -9.87 18.07
CA ASP A 232 -8.92 -9.54 19.49
C ASP A 232 -7.46 -9.42 19.94
N LYS A 233 -6.58 -10.31 19.46
CA LYS A 233 -5.16 -10.28 19.81
C LYS A 233 -4.49 -9.06 19.21
N VAL A 234 -4.78 -8.77 17.94
CA VAL A 234 -4.23 -7.61 17.25
C VAL A 234 -4.72 -6.31 17.87
N GLU A 235 -6.02 -6.15 18.08
CA GLU A 235 -6.58 -4.94 18.70
C GLU A 235 -6.04 -4.71 20.11
N ARG A 236 -5.89 -5.76 20.93
CA ARG A 236 -5.27 -5.61 22.26
C ARG A 236 -3.82 -5.12 22.18
N ALA A 237 -3.04 -5.63 21.24
CA ALA A 237 -1.66 -5.19 21.04
C ALA A 237 -1.59 -3.71 20.60
N PHE A 238 -2.45 -3.32 19.65
CA PHE A 238 -2.51 -1.95 19.15
C PHE A 238 -3.00 -0.96 20.21
N ARG A 239 -4.07 -1.28 20.95
CA ARG A 239 -4.55 -0.44 22.07
C ARG A 239 -3.49 -0.28 23.16
N LYS A 240 -2.73 -1.33 23.47
CA LYS A 240 -1.66 -1.26 24.46
C LYS A 240 -0.57 -0.25 24.07
N GLU A 241 -0.20 -0.20 22.79
CA GLU A 241 0.87 0.68 22.32
C GLU A 241 0.39 2.11 22.02
N LEU A 242 -0.81 2.27 21.46
CA LEU A 242 -1.32 3.54 20.95
C LEU A 242 -2.16 4.35 21.95
N GLY A 243 -2.62 3.73 23.04
CA GLY A 243 -3.56 4.34 24.00
C GLY A 243 -5.02 4.23 23.53
#